data_AF-L9W2T3-F1
#
_entry.id   AF-L9W2T3-F1
#
_cell.length_a   1.000
_cell.length_b   1.000
_cell.length_c   1.000
_cell.angle_alpha   90.00
_cell.angle_beta   90.00
_cell.angle_gamma   90.00
#
_symmetry.space_group_name_H-M   'P 1'
#
loop_
_entity.id
_entity.type
_entity.pdbx_description
1 polymer ?
#
loop_
_entity_poly.entity_id
_entity_poly.type
_entity_poly.pdbx_seq_one_letter_code
_entity_poly.pdbx_strand_id
1 'polypeptide(L)'
;MVNSGGNGENDRRNEHRTNGQQEKSFVDDVPWKQALLYGIGAFVLGMALLTGLMIVEGALDDAPTDDSSTESIDEDEPGFMTIVSWLYFGTQFVDVEMSWALGTESMNLLDEASEEMTIPTIGYYLVPIVALVGMGKRLAETTLPATTSPEEGAKRGATITAGYLLAVVLAAQLFTWSATDGEMTVSAGADFTQALLLAGLIYPVLFGAIGGYLAFRE
;
A
#
# COMPACT_ATOMS: atom_id res chain seq x y z
N MET A 1 -15.69 55.50 -67.44
CA MET A 1 -16.12 54.30 -66.69
C MET A 1 -14.90 53.82 -65.92
N VAL A 2 -14.83 54.16 -64.64
CA VAL A 2 -13.66 53.89 -63.77
C VAL A 2 -14.01 52.66 -62.92
N ASN A 3 -13.20 51.62 -63.03
CA ASN A 3 -13.40 50.35 -62.35
C ASN A 3 -12.73 50.39 -60.97
N SER A 4 -13.56 50.29 -59.93
CA SER A 4 -13.18 50.12 -58.53
C SER A 4 -12.69 48.70 -58.26
N GLY A 5 -11.70 48.54 -57.38
CA GLY A 5 -11.38 47.23 -56.80
C GLY A 5 -9.98 47.11 -56.20
N GLY A 6 -9.50 48.14 -55.49
CA GLY A 6 -8.21 48.12 -54.81
C GLY A 6 -8.33 47.62 -53.38
N ASN A 7 -7.92 46.37 -53.17
CA ASN A 7 -7.04 45.88 -52.11
C ASN A 7 -7.05 46.63 -50.76
N GLY A 8 -7.63 46.03 -49.73
CA GLY A 8 -7.48 46.45 -48.34
C GLY A 8 -8.17 45.47 -47.39
N GLU A 9 -7.49 45.09 -46.32
CA GLU A 9 -7.98 44.30 -45.18
C GLU A 9 -7.88 42.77 -45.28
N ASN A 10 -6.67 42.28 -45.59
CA ASN A 10 -6.18 40.97 -45.15
C ASN A 10 -5.65 41.03 -43.70
N ASP A 11 -6.43 41.56 -42.74
CA ASP A 11 -5.89 41.83 -41.40
C ASP A 11 -6.79 41.43 -40.22
N ARG A 12 -7.59 40.37 -40.38
CA ARG A 12 -8.44 39.85 -39.28
C ARG A 12 -8.57 38.33 -39.24
N ARG A 13 -7.49 37.60 -39.47
CA ARG A 13 -7.54 36.12 -39.45
C ARG A 13 -6.47 35.43 -38.61
N ASN A 14 -5.82 36.15 -37.70
CA ASN A 14 -4.75 35.61 -36.85
C ASN A 14 -4.89 36.00 -35.37
N GLU A 15 -6.10 35.91 -34.79
CA GLU A 15 -6.23 35.96 -33.33
C GLU A 15 -7.27 34.93 -32.89
N HIS A 16 -6.94 34.13 -31.87
CA HIS A 16 -7.77 33.09 -31.24
C HIS A 16 -7.83 31.71 -31.89
N ARG A 17 -6.65 31.16 -32.25
CA ARG A 17 -6.39 29.74 -31.99
C ARG A 17 -5.46 29.62 -30.79
N THR A 18 -5.95 30.00 -29.62
CA THR A 18 -5.46 29.39 -28.39
C THR A 18 -5.92 27.94 -28.44
N ASN A 19 -5.05 27.09 -28.98
CA ASN A 19 -5.10 25.65 -28.82
C ASN A 19 -5.08 25.38 -27.31
N GLY A 20 -6.25 25.41 -26.69
CA GLY A 20 -6.52 24.68 -25.46
C GLY A 20 -6.44 23.20 -25.82
N GLN A 21 -5.22 22.70 -26.02
CA GLN A 21 -4.91 21.37 -25.53
C GLN A 21 -5.16 21.47 -24.02
N GLN A 22 -6.41 21.26 -23.62
CA GLN A 22 -6.67 20.69 -22.31
C GLN A 22 -5.89 19.38 -22.33
N GLU A 23 -4.64 19.42 -21.86
CA GLU A 23 -3.95 18.23 -21.40
C GLU A 23 -4.95 17.57 -20.45
N LYS A 24 -5.57 16.48 -20.90
CA LYS A 24 -6.37 15.67 -19.99
C LYS A 24 -5.44 15.30 -18.85
N SER A 25 -5.77 15.77 -17.66
CA SER A 25 -4.94 15.53 -16.49
C SER A 25 -4.84 14.02 -16.32
N PHE A 26 -3.63 13.51 -16.10
CA PHE A 26 -3.41 12.08 -15.84
C PHE A 26 -4.38 11.53 -14.78
N VAL A 27 -4.73 12.36 -13.80
CA VAL A 27 -5.66 12.08 -12.69
C VAL A 27 -7.08 11.74 -13.18
N ASP A 28 -7.53 12.35 -14.28
CA ASP A 28 -8.88 12.15 -14.83
C ASP A 28 -9.00 10.81 -15.59
N ASP A 29 -7.88 10.32 -16.14
CA ASP A 29 -7.81 9.07 -16.88
C ASP A 29 -7.48 7.86 -15.96
N VAL A 30 -7.45 8.05 -14.63
CA VAL A 30 -7.26 6.95 -13.68
C VAL A 30 -8.57 6.20 -13.43
N PRO A 31 -8.60 4.86 -13.63
CA PRO A 31 -9.73 4.05 -13.22
C PRO A 31 -9.69 3.85 -11.70
N TRP A 32 -10.06 4.88 -10.94
CA TRP A 32 -9.93 4.94 -9.47
C TRP A 32 -10.55 3.74 -8.75
N LYS A 33 -11.69 3.24 -9.23
CA LYS A 33 -12.31 2.03 -8.69
C LYS A 33 -11.38 0.81 -8.78
N GLN A 34 -10.70 0.64 -9.91
CA GLN A 34 -9.77 -0.48 -10.09
C GLN A 34 -8.50 -0.24 -9.26
N ALA A 35 -7.94 0.97 -9.30
CA ALA A 35 -6.78 1.32 -8.48
C ALA A 35 -6.99 1.02 -6.98
N LEU A 36 -8.16 1.39 -6.43
CA LEU A 36 -8.55 1.06 -5.08
C LEU A 36 -8.63 -0.45 -4.83
N LEU A 37 -9.33 -1.20 -5.71
CA LEU A 37 -9.48 -2.65 -5.58
C LEU A 37 -8.14 -3.39 -5.64
N TYR A 38 -7.26 -3.03 -6.58
CA TYR A 38 -5.95 -3.64 -6.70
C TYR A 38 -5.03 -3.26 -5.53
N GLY A 39 -5.14 -2.04 -5.00
CA GLY A 39 -4.42 -1.61 -3.80
C GLY A 39 -4.82 -2.38 -2.54
N ILE A 40 -6.13 -2.48 -2.26
CA ILE A 40 -6.65 -3.28 -1.15
C ILE A 40 -6.29 -4.76 -1.35
N GLY A 41 -6.44 -5.27 -2.57
CA GLY A 41 -6.07 -6.64 -2.93
C GLY A 41 -4.58 -6.92 -2.72
N ALA A 42 -3.69 -5.95 -2.98
CA ALA A 42 -2.26 -6.09 -2.70
C ALA A 42 -1.96 -6.20 -1.21
N PHE A 43 -2.63 -5.39 -0.37
CA PHE A 43 -2.49 -5.48 1.08
C PHE A 43 -2.95 -6.84 1.61
N VAL A 44 -4.14 -7.28 1.20
CA VAL A 44 -4.69 -8.59 1.62
C VAL A 44 -3.84 -9.74 1.12
N LEU A 45 -3.34 -9.67 -0.13
CA LEU A 45 -2.44 -10.68 -0.68
C LEU A 45 -1.12 -10.74 0.10
N GLY A 46 -0.52 -9.60 0.44
CA GLY A 46 0.69 -9.54 1.25
C GLY A 46 0.50 -10.15 2.64
N MET A 47 -0.57 -9.78 3.33
CA MET A 47 -0.96 -10.39 4.61
C MET A 47 -1.12 -11.91 4.48
N ALA A 48 -1.85 -12.39 3.46
CA ALA A 48 -2.07 -13.82 3.25
C ALA A 48 -0.78 -14.58 2.93
N LEU A 49 0.13 -13.99 2.15
CA LEU A 49 1.44 -14.55 1.87
C LEU A 49 2.31 -14.65 3.13
N LEU A 50 2.29 -13.61 3.98
CA LEU A 50 3.00 -13.61 5.25
C LEU A 50 2.48 -14.72 6.17
N THR A 51 1.15 -14.80 6.35
CA THR A 51 0.52 -15.86 7.14
C THR A 51 0.90 -17.24 6.59
N GLY A 52 0.90 -17.40 5.26
CA GLY A 52 1.34 -18.65 4.62
C GLY A 52 2.79 -19.01 4.94
N LEU A 53 3.72 -18.04 4.97
CA LEU A 53 5.10 -18.27 5.38
C LEU A 53 5.20 -18.67 6.85
N MET A 54 4.43 -18.03 7.73
CA MET A 54 4.40 -18.39 9.17
C MET A 54 3.89 -19.81 9.41
N ILE A 55 2.87 -20.24 8.64
CA ILE A 55 2.38 -21.62 8.68
C ILE A 55 3.50 -22.59 8.28
N VAL A 56 4.26 -22.29 7.22
CA VAL A 56 5.34 -23.15 6.73
C VAL A 56 6.51 -23.20 7.71
N GLU A 57 6.80 -22.09 8.39
CA GLU A 57 7.81 -21.99 9.43
C GLU A 57 7.44 -22.81 10.68
N GLY A 58 6.16 -23.15 10.87
CA GLY A 58 5.68 -23.74 12.12
C GLY A 58 5.56 -22.71 13.25
N ALA A 59 5.76 -21.42 12.94
CA ALA A 59 5.61 -20.30 13.89
C ALA A 59 4.18 -20.18 14.45
N LEU A 60 3.22 -20.92 13.88
CA LEU A 60 1.82 -20.95 14.30
C LEU A 60 1.44 -22.17 15.17
N ASP A 61 2.36 -23.11 15.42
CA ASP A 61 2.03 -24.33 16.14
C ASP A 61 1.67 -24.07 17.62
N ASP A 62 2.21 -23.01 18.21
CA ASP A 62 1.95 -22.55 19.59
C ASP A 62 1.28 -21.16 19.66
N ALA A 63 0.85 -20.60 18.52
CA ALA A 63 0.30 -19.23 18.49
C ALA A 63 -1.10 -19.16 19.14
N PRO A 64 -1.43 -18.06 19.85
CA PRO A 64 -2.78 -17.85 20.37
C PRO A 64 -3.77 -17.87 19.20
N THR A 65 -4.85 -18.65 19.32
CA THR A 65 -5.88 -18.74 18.26
C THR A 65 -7.00 -17.74 18.53
N ASP A 66 -7.47 -17.01 17.50
CA ASP A 66 -8.66 -16.14 17.56
C ASP A 66 -9.97 -16.97 17.64
N ASP A 67 -10.04 -18.01 18.48
CA ASP A 67 -11.22 -18.85 18.60
C ASP A 67 -12.32 -18.15 19.42
N SER A 68 -13.25 -17.54 18.68
CA SER A 68 -14.49 -16.94 19.19
C SER A 68 -15.46 -17.89 19.93
N SER A 69 -15.12 -19.18 20.10
CA SER A 69 -16.01 -20.19 20.71
C SER A 69 -15.66 -20.65 22.12
N THR A 70 -14.58 -20.12 22.71
CA THR A 70 -14.29 -20.25 24.14
C THR A 70 -14.15 -18.86 24.74
N GLU A 71 -15.09 -18.50 25.62
CA GLU A 71 -14.87 -17.48 26.65
C GLU A 71 -13.72 -17.95 27.56
N SER A 72 -12.47 -17.84 27.10
CA SER A 72 -11.31 -17.75 27.98
C SER A 72 -11.01 -16.27 28.13
N ILE A 73 -11.43 -15.76 29.30
CA ILE A 73 -11.11 -14.46 29.85
C ILE A 73 -9.61 -14.47 30.23
N ASP A 74 -8.74 -14.62 29.24
CA ASP A 74 -7.32 -14.28 29.33
C ASP A 74 -7.15 -13.05 28.42
N GLU A 75 -7.67 -11.90 28.88
CA GLU A 75 -7.67 -10.62 28.15
C GLU A 75 -6.28 -9.96 28.03
N ASP A 76 -5.20 -10.69 28.36
CA ASP A 76 -3.86 -10.14 28.56
C ASP A 76 -2.90 -10.32 27.37
N GLU A 77 -3.34 -10.90 26.26
CA GLU A 77 -2.48 -11.10 25.07
C GLU A 77 -3.11 -10.58 23.76
N PRO A 78 -2.30 -10.07 22.82
CA PRO A 78 -2.79 -9.66 21.50
C PRO A 78 -3.25 -10.88 20.70
N GLY A 79 -4.43 -10.77 20.06
CA GLY A 79 -4.97 -11.80 19.19
C GLY A 79 -4.08 -12.13 18.00
N PHE A 80 -4.31 -13.29 17.39
CA PHE A 80 -3.49 -13.83 16.31
C PHE A 80 -3.34 -12.85 15.15
N MET A 81 -4.48 -12.36 14.64
CA MET A 81 -4.50 -11.46 13.49
C MET A 81 -3.85 -10.12 13.80
N THR A 82 -3.85 -9.69 15.07
CA THR A 82 -3.13 -8.50 15.53
C THR A 82 -1.63 -8.69 15.43
N ILE A 83 -1.10 -9.82 15.90
CA ILE A 83 0.33 -10.16 15.79
C ILE A 83 0.76 -10.25 14.32
N VAL A 84 -0.01 -10.97 13.48
CA VAL A 84 0.27 -11.08 12.04
C VAL A 84 0.29 -9.71 11.37
N SER A 85 -0.66 -8.83 11.72
CA SER A 85 -0.71 -7.47 11.21
C SER A 85 0.54 -6.67 11.57
N TRP A 86 0.97 -6.74 12.83
CA TRP A 86 2.19 -6.08 13.30
C TRP A 86 3.45 -6.61 12.59
N LEU A 87 3.55 -7.93 12.41
CA LEU A 87 4.64 -8.53 11.65
C LEU A 87 4.62 -8.09 10.18
N TYR A 88 3.45 -7.96 9.56
CA TYR A 88 3.31 -7.43 8.20
C TYR A 88 3.73 -5.96 8.10
N PHE A 89 3.41 -5.15 9.11
CA PHE A 89 3.96 -3.80 9.23
C PHE A 89 5.49 -3.82 9.34
N GLY A 90 6.06 -4.74 10.14
CA GLY A 90 7.49 -4.96 10.25
C GLY A 90 8.18 -5.27 8.91
N THR A 91 7.54 -6.02 8.00
CA THR A 91 8.08 -6.28 6.62
C THR A 91 8.25 -5.02 5.79
N GLN A 92 7.67 -3.90 6.21
CA GLN A 92 7.73 -2.59 5.56
C GLN A 92 8.49 -1.56 6.42
N PHE A 93 9.29 -2.04 7.38
CA PHE A 93 10.05 -1.24 8.34
C PHE A 93 9.18 -0.35 9.24
N VAL A 94 7.98 -0.82 9.58
CA VAL A 94 7.11 -0.15 10.54
C VAL A 94 7.23 -0.83 11.90
N ASP A 95 7.61 -0.06 12.89
CA ASP A 95 7.78 -0.49 14.27
C ASP A 95 6.42 -0.64 14.96
N VAL A 96 6.37 -1.53 15.95
CA VAL A 96 5.31 -1.56 16.95
C VAL A 96 5.68 -0.58 18.04
N GLU A 97 4.80 0.37 18.31
CA GLU A 97 4.90 1.29 19.43
C GLU A 97 4.11 0.72 20.62
N MET A 98 4.79 0.57 21.75
CA MET A 98 4.20 0.22 23.03
C MET A 98 4.25 1.44 23.96
N SER A 99 3.11 1.84 24.49
CA SER A 99 2.97 2.99 25.38
C SER A 99 2.38 2.56 26.73
N TRP A 100 2.92 3.13 27.81
CA TRP A 100 2.45 2.95 29.18
C TRP A 100 2.58 4.25 29.99
N ALA A 101 2.10 4.25 31.23
CA ALA A 101 1.99 5.47 32.05
C ALA A 101 3.30 6.28 32.23
N LEU A 102 4.47 5.66 32.05
CA LEU A 102 5.78 6.27 32.31
C LEU A 102 6.65 6.41 31.05
N GLY A 103 6.19 5.97 29.88
CA GLY A 103 7.02 6.01 28.68
C GLY A 103 6.41 5.31 27.47
N THR A 104 7.17 5.38 26.39
CA THR A 104 6.88 4.75 25.11
C THR A 104 8.16 4.08 24.61
N GLU A 105 8.04 2.88 24.08
CA GLU A 105 9.11 2.12 23.45
C GLU A 105 8.64 1.62 22.09
N SER A 106 9.55 1.51 21.12
CA SER A 106 9.25 1.06 19.78
C SER A 106 10.25 -0.01 19.35
N MET A 107 9.76 -1.07 18.72
CA MET A 107 10.59 -2.16 18.20
C MET A 107 10.01 -2.70 16.89
N ASN A 108 10.88 -3.17 16.00
CA ASN A 108 10.43 -3.89 14.82
C ASN A 108 10.17 -5.35 15.19
N LEU A 109 8.89 -5.71 15.33
CA LEU A 109 8.50 -7.05 15.76
C LEU A 109 8.99 -8.17 14.82
N LEU A 110 9.16 -7.88 13.52
CA LEU A 110 9.69 -8.87 12.58
C LEU A 110 11.15 -9.16 12.83
N ASP A 111 11.95 -8.12 13.11
CA ASP A 111 13.37 -8.31 13.40
C ASP A 111 13.56 -9.15 14.67
N GLU A 112 12.82 -8.83 15.74
CA GLU A 112 12.79 -9.62 16.99
C GLU A 112 12.36 -11.08 16.74
N ALA A 113 11.25 -11.28 16.02
CA ALA A 113 10.75 -12.63 15.73
C ALA A 113 11.69 -13.43 14.81
N SER A 114 12.45 -12.76 13.94
CA SER A 114 13.29 -13.43 12.95
C SER A 114 14.55 -14.07 13.53
N GLU A 115 14.94 -13.73 14.76
CA GLU A 115 16.08 -14.36 15.44
C GLU A 115 15.86 -15.86 15.69
N GLU A 116 14.59 -16.26 15.83
CA GLU A 116 14.17 -17.64 16.11
C GLU A 116 13.66 -18.37 14.86
N MET A 117 13.59 -17.70 13.71
CA MET A 117 13.05 -18.24 12.46
C MET A 117 14.12 -18.95 11.60
N THR A 118 13.70 -20.02 10.94
CA THR A 118 14.48 -20.80 9.97
C THR A 118 14.52 -20.13 8.60
N ILE A 119 13.41 -19.56 8.13
CA ILE A 119 13.38 -18.78 6.90
C ILE A 119 14.18 -17.48 7.12
N PRO A 120 15.15 -17.16 6.24
CA PRO A 120 15.90 -15.91 6.37
C PRO A 120 15.00 -14.67 6.32
N THR A 121 15.28 -13.66 7.16
CA THR A 121 14.47 -12.42 7.29
C THR A 121 14.18 -11.74 5.95
N ILE A 122 15.12 -11.82 4.99
CA ILE A 122 14.94 -11.29 3.63
C ILE A 122 13.72 -11.87 2.91
N GLY A 123 13.34 -13.12 3.19
CA GLY A 123 12.14 -13.76 2.64
C GLY A 123 10.86 -13.02 3.03
N TYR A 124 10.78 -12.56 4.28
CA TYR A 124 9.65 -11.81 4.80
C TYR A 124 9.60 -10.39 4.24
N TYR A 125 10.76 -9.72 4.10
CA TYR A 125 10.85 -8.40 3.46
C TYR A 125 10.43 -8.40 1.98
N LEU A 126 10.53 -9.55 1.29
CA LEU A 126 10.07 -9.68 -0.09
C LEU A 126 8.54 -9.80 -0.23
N VAL A 127 7.82 -10.15 0.85
CA VAL A 127 6.37 -10.37 0.81
C VAL A 127 5.59 -9.14 0.29
N PRO A 128 5.70 -7.94 0.89
CA PRO A 128 4.99 -6.77 0.40
C PRO A 128 5.44 -6.39 -1.02
N ILE A 129 6.72 -6.59 -1.35
CA ILE A 129 7.29 -6.29 -2.66
C ILE A 129 6.61 -7.13 -3.74
N VAL A 130 6.52 -8.44 -3.55
CA VAL A 130 5.92 -9.37 -4.53
C VAL A 130 4.43 -9.05 -4.72
N ALA A 131 3.70 -8.77 -3.63
CA ALA A 131 2.29 -8.43 -3.71
C ALA A 131 2.05 -7.11 -4.46
N LEU A 132 2.80 -6.05 -4.12
CA LEU A 132 2.69 -4.72 -4.75
C LEU A 132 3.10 -4.74 -6.22
N VAL A 133 4.24 -5.37 -6.54
CA VAL A 133 4.70 -5.52 -7.94
C VAL A 133 3.67 -6.31 -8.74
N GLY A 134 3.17 -7.42 -8.20
CA GLY A 134 2.18 -8.27 -8.86
C GLY A 134 0.89 -7.50 -9.17
N MET A 135 0.33 -6.81 -8.18
CA MET A 135 -0.93 -6.09 -8.34
C MET A 135 -0.79 -4.81 -9.17
N GLY A 136 0.33 -4.08 -9.04
CA GLY A 136 0.64 -2.93 -9.89
C GLY A 136 0.77 -3.32 -11.36
N LYS A 137 1.45 -4.45 -11.64
CA LYS A 137 1.54 -5.04 -12.98
C LYS A 137 0.17 -5.39 -13.53
N ARG A 138 -0.64 -6.13 -12.78
CA ARG A 138 -1.98 -6.56 -13.22
C ARG A 138 -2.93 -5.39 -13.46
N LEU A 139 -2.89 -4.34 -12.63
CA LEU A 139 -3.67 -3.13 -12.88
C LEU A 139 -3.25 -2.49 -14.21
N ALA A 140 -1.95 -2.37 -14.47
CA ALA A 140 -1.44 -1.76 -15.69
C ALA A 140 -1.84 -2.56 -16.93
N GLU A 141 -1.64 -3.89 -16.94
CA GLU A 141 -2.03 -4.78 -18.05
C GLU A 141 -3.53 -4.78 -18.36
N THR A 142 -4.36 -4.64 -17.32
CA THR A 142 -5.83 -4.70 -17.48
C THR A 142 -6.47 -3.37 -17.85
N THR A 143 -5.77 -2.25 -17.66
CA THR A 143 -6.33 -0.90 -17.86
C THR A 143 -5.69 -0.12 -18.99
N LEU A 144 -4.52 -0.54 -19.46
CA LEU A 144 -3.78 0.15 -20.51
C LEU A 144 -3.67 -0.73 -21.78
N PRO A 145 -3.66 -0.12 -22.97
CA PRO A 145 -3.38 -0.83 -24.22
C PRO A 145 -1.99 -1.48 -24.24
N ALA A 146 -1.83 -2.59 -24.97
CA ALA A 146 -0.55 -3.29 -25.13
C ALA A 146 0.56 -2.43 -25.77
N THR A 147 0.22 -1.35 -26.45
CA THR A 147 1.15 -0.42 -27.10
C THR A 147 1.60 0.73 -26.19
N THR A 148 1.23 0.70 -24.91
CA THR A 148 1.56 1.74 -23.93
C THR A 148 3.05 1.72 -23.56
N SER A 149 3.63 2.88 -23.24
CA SER A 149 5.02 2.97 -22.83
C SER A 149 5.23 2.47 -21.38
N PRO A 150 6.44 2.00 -21.03
CA PRO A 150 6.78 1.60 -19.67
C PRO A 150 6.53 2.69 -18.62
N GLU A 151 6.74 3.96 -18.94
CA GLU A 151 6.54 5.09 -18.02
C GLU A 151 5.07 5.31 -17.68
N GLU A 152 4.17 5.15 -18.66
CA GLU A 152 2.73 5.19 -18.43
C GLU A 152 2.26 4.01 -17.58
N GLY A 153 2.83 2.82 -17.85
CA GLY A 153 2.65 1.64 -16.99
C GLY A 153 3.05 1.91 -15.55
N ALA A 154 4.23 2.52 -15.32
CA ALA A 154 4.72 2.87 -13.99
C ALA A 154 3.77 3.83 -13.26
N LYS A 155 3.32 4.90 -13.93
CA LYS A 155 2.36 5.84 -13.37
C LYS A 155 1.04 5.14 -13.01
N ARG A 156 0.54 4.25 -13.85
CA ARG A 156 -0.68 3.47 -13.58
C ARG A 156 -0.50 2.54 -12.40
N GLY A 157 0.61 1.81 -12.33
CA GLY A 157 0.93 0.92 -11.22
C GLY A 157 1.00 1.65 -9.88
N ALA A 158 1.59 2.85 -9.84
CA ALA A 158 1.66 3.67 -8.63
C ALA A 158 0.28 4.05 -8.06
N THR A 159 -0.79 4.04 -8.88
CA THR A 159 -2.14 4.41 -8.42
C THR A 159 -2.74 3.42 -7.42
N ILE A 160 -2.22 2.19 -7.32
CA ILE A 160 -2.67 1.22 -6.29
C ILE A 160 -2.44 1.75 -4.86
N THR A 161 -1.53 2.72 -4.70
CA THR A 161 -1.27 3.42 -3.43
C THR A 161 -2.55 3.92 -2.78
N ALA A 162 -3.53 4.42 -3.54
CA ALA A 162 -4.77 4.92 -2.96
C ALA A 162 -5.54 3.82 -2.19
N GLY A 163 -5.60 2.61 -2.75
CA GLY A 163 -6.28 1.48 -2.10
C GLY A 163 -5.44 0.87 -0.99
N TYR A 164 -4.12 0.79 -1.19
CA TYR A 164 -3.21 0.23 -0.21
C TYR A 164 -3.13 1.11 1.05
N LEU A 165 -3.02 2.44 0.88
CA LEU A 165 -3.04 3.40 1.98
C LEU A 165 -4.33 3.30 2.80
N LEU A 166 -5.48 3.16 2.14
CA LEU A 166 -6.76 2.96 2.83
C LEU A 166 -6.74 1.68 3.68
N ALA A 167 -6.24 0.57 3.13
CA ALA A 167 -6.12 -0.68 3.86
C ALA A 167 -5.15 -0.56 5.05
N VAL A 168 -4.02 0.12 4.87
CA VAL A 168 -3.03 0.41 5.92
C VAL A 168 -3.66 1.21 7.07
N VAL A 169 -4.40 2.29 6.77
CA VAL A 169 -5.09 3.08 7.78
C VAL A 169 -6.05 2.22 8.59
N LEU A 170 -6.85 1.39 7.90
CA LEU A 170 -7.80 0.50 8.57
C LEU A 170 -7.08 -0.52 9.44
N ALA A 171 -6.04 -1.18 8.93
CA ALA A 171 -5.30 -2.20 9.66
C ALA A 171 -4.58 -1.63 10.89
N ALA A 172 -3.90 -0.49 10.76
CA ALA A 172 -3.20 0.16 11.87
C ALA A 172 -4.14 0.53 13.02
N GLN A 173 -5.41 0.84 12.71
CA GLN A 173 -6.42 1.18 13.71
C GLN A 173 -7.17 -0.04 14.27
N LEU A 174 -7.43 -1.06 13.44
CA LEU A 174 -8.14 -2.27 13.85
C LEU A 174 -7.28 -3.20 14.69
N PHE A 175 -6.00 -3.33 14.34
CA PHE A 175 -5.06 -4.25 14.98
C PHE A 175 -4.22 -3.51 16.01
N THR A 176 -4.89 -3.05 17.05
CA THR A 176 -4.27 -2.52 18.26
C THR A 176 -4.63 -3.41 19.44
N TRP A 177 -3.80 -3.40 20.47
CA TRP A 177 -4.04 -4.14 21.70
C TRP A 177 -3.83 -3.23 22.88
N SER A 178 -4.63 -3.42 23.92
CA SER A 178 -4.46 -2.72 25.19
C SER A 178 -4.89 -3.61 26.35
N ALA A 179 -4.08 -3.68 27.39
CA ALA A 179 -4.40 -4.32 28.65
C ALA A 179 -4.31 -3.32 29.80
N THR A 180 -5.11 -3.55 30.84
CA THR A 180 -5.10 -2.72 32.05
C THR A 180 -4.93 -3.62 33.26
N ASP A 181 -3.82 -3.45 33.96
CA ASP A 181 -3.56 -4.08 35.26
C ASP A 181 -3.55 -3.01 36.36
N GLY A 182 -4.55 -3.06 37.24
CA GLY A 182 -4.77 -2.05 38.27
C GLY A 182 -5.00 -0.64 37.71
N GLU A 183 -4.10 0.29 37.99
CA GLU A 183 -4.14 1.68 37.49
C GLU A 183 -3.24 1.88 36.25
N MET A 184 -2.55 0.84 35.78
CA MET A 184 -1.61 0.91 34.66
C MET A 184 -2.26 0.34 33.40
N THR A 185 -2.43 1.19 32.39
CA THR A 185 -2.81 0.75 31.05
C THR A 185 -1.57 0.70 30.16
N VAL A 186 -1.40 -0.43 29.47
CA VAL A 186 -0.41 -0.63 28.41
C VAL A 186 -1.16 -0.75 27.10
N SER A 187 -0.69 -0.07 26.07
CA SER A 187 -1.23 -0.16 24.71
C SER A 187 -0.13 -0.41 23.71
N ALA A 188 -0.38 -1.26 22.72
CA ALA A 188 0.54 -1.53 21.64
C ALA A 188 -0.17 -1.50 20.28
N GLY A 189 0.55 -1.07 19.26
CA GLY A 189 0.08 -1.03 17.88
C GLY A 189 1.18 -0.62 16.92
N ALA A 190 0.95 -0.72 15.62
CA ALA A 190 1.89 -0.18 14.63
C ALA A 190 2.03 1.34 14.80
N ASP A 191 3.26 1.87 14.75
CA ASP A 191 3.48 3.31 14.73
C ASP A 191 2.71 3.91 13.55
N PHE A 192 1.74 4.76 13.86
CA PHE A 192 0.81 5.26 12.86
C PHE A 192 1.49 6.14 11.80
N THR A 193 2.52 6.89 12.20
CA THR A 193 3.28 7.77 11.30
C THR A 193 4.10 6.93 10.31
N GLN A 194 4.83 5.94 10.82
CA GLN A 194 5.60 5.01 10.01
C GLN A 194 4.67 4.17 9.12
N ALA A 195 3.55 3.68 9.65
CA ALA A 195 2.53 2.95 8.89
C ALA A 195 2.04 3.77 7.69
N LEU A 196 1.69 5.04 7.89
CA LEU A 196 1.23 5.90 6.79
C LEU A 196 2.31 6.18 5.75
N LEU A 197 3.52 6.55 6.21
CA LEU A 197 4.58 7.01 5.31
C LEU A 197 5.29 5.86 4.61
N LEU A 198 5.73 4.85 5.36
CA LEU A 198 6.51 3.74 4.83
C LEU A 198 5.57 2.75 4.12
N ALA A 199 4.70 2.09 4.88
CA ALA A 199 3.80 1.08 4.34
C ALA A 199 2.72 1.68 3.43
N GLY A 200 2.09 2.79 3.83
CA GLY A 200 0.95 3.37 3.13
C GLY A 200 1.29 4.15 1.87
N LEU A 201 2.50 4.72 1.78
CA LEU A 201 2.87 5.64 0.70
C LEU A 201 4.13 5.20 -0.04
N ILE A 202 5.28 5.10 0.63
CA ILE A 202 6.57 4.86 -0.04
C ILE A 202 6.59 3.49 -0.74
N TYR A 203 6.23 2.42 -0.01
CA TYR A 203 6.21 1.07 -0.54
C TYR A 203 5.30 0.91 -1.78
N PRO A 204 4.00 1.24 -1.71
CA PRO A 204 3.11 1.05 -2.84
C PRO A 204 3.42 1.98 -4.02
N VAL A 205 3.93 3.19 -3.79
CA VAL A 205 4.38 4.06 -4.89
C VAL A 205 5.55 3.41 -5.61
N LEU A 206 6.59 2.97 -4.89
CA LEU A 206 7.79 2.40 -5.50
C LEU A 206 7.49 1.06 -6.20
N PHE A 207 6.95 0.10 -5.46
CA PHE A 207 6.78 -1.27 -5.95
C PHE A 207 5.56 -1.42 -6.86
N GLY A 208 4.50 -0.63 -6.64
CA GLY A 208 3.40 -0.52 -7.60
C GLY A 208 3.87 0.05 -8.93
N ALA A 209 4.71 1.11 -8.91
CA ALA A 209 5.30 1.67 -10.13
C ALA A 209 6.23 0.67 -10.84
N ILE A 210 7.08 -0.06 -10.11
CA ILE A 210 7.93 -1.11 -10.68
C ILE A 210 7.07 -2.18 -11.36
N GLY A 211 6.01 -2.65 -10.70
CA GLY A 211 5.06 -3.60 -11.28
C GLY A 211 4.45 -3.10 -12.58
N GLY A 212 3.94 -1.87 -12.57
CA GLY A 212 3.36 -1.24 -13.77
C GLY A 212 4.37 -1.04 -14.90
N TYR A 213 5.62 -0.68 -14.59
CA TYR A 213 6.70 -0.56 -15.57
C TYR A 213 7.00 -1.91 -16.24
N LEU A 214 7.10 -2.97 -15.44
CA LEU A 214 7.39 -4.34 -15.92
C LEU A 214 6.26 -4.94 -16.77
N ALA A 215 5.07 -4.34 -16.80
CA ALA A 215 3.98 -4.76 -17.68
C ALA A 215 4.27 -4.48 -19.16
N PHE A 216 5.06 -3.44 -19.47
CA PHE A 216 5.30 -2.94 -20.83
C PHE A 216 6.78 -2.87 -21.21
N ARG A 217 7.65 -3.45 -20.38
CA ARG A 217 9.08 -3.56 -20.68
C ARG A 217 9.32 -4.69 -21.68
N GLU A 218 9.92 -4.36 -22.82
CA GLU A 218 10.40 -5.32 -23.84
C GLU A 218 11.48 -6.27 -23.32
#